data_AF-A0A8K1D5E7-F1
#
_entry.id   AF-A0A8K1D5E7-F1
#
_cell.length_a   1.000
_cell.length_b   1.000
_cell.length_c   1.000
_cell.angle_alpha   90.00
_cell.angle_beta   90.00
_cell.angle_gamma   90.00
#
_symmetry.space_group_name_H-M   'P 1'
#
loop_
_entity.id
_entity.type
_entity.pdbx_description
1 polymer ?
#
loop_
_entity_poly.entity_id
_entity_poly.type
_entity_poly.pdbx_seq_one_letter_code
_entity_poly.pdbx_strand_id
1 'polypeptide(L)'
;VVLALLVIGACGSALPAPPFLEEPTNGSALLGQGAELRCRTQVGVAAQWARGGLLLGATPTRAHPRYRLVGDPRKGEHHLRISAVTLEDDDVFQCQAGEGNHTRPRPSRPAQLSVI
;
A
#
# COMPACT_ATOMS: atom_id res chain seq x y z
N VAL A 1 -28.06 28.24 45.01
CA VAL A 1 -28.22 27.66 43.67
C VAL A 1 -27.03 28.09 42.84
N VAL A 2 -25.98 27.27 42.77
CA VAL A 2 -24.81 27.53 41.91
C VAL A 2 -24.86 26.48 40.81
N LEU A 3 -25.24 26.90 39.61
CA LEU A 3 -25.42 26.04 38.45
C LEU A 3 -24.04 25.70 37.88
N ALA A 4 -23.58 24.47 38.05
CA ALA A 4 -22.33 24.00 37.47
C ALA A 4 -22.50 23.80 35.96
N LEU A 5 -21.84 24.64 35.15
CA LEU A 5 -21.75 24.47 33.71
C LEU A 5 -20.72 23.38 33.40
N LEU A 6 -21.19 22.22 32.94
CA LEU A 6 -20.36 21.17 32.38
C LEU A 6 -19.75 21.67 31.07
N VAL A 7 -18.49 22.10 31.11
CA VAL A 7 -17.69 22.32 29.91
C VAL A 7 -17.36 20.95 29.33
N ILE A 8 -18.17 20.50 28.38
CA ILE A 8 -17.86 19.32 27.57
C ILE A 8 -16.69 19.72 26.67
N GLY A 9 -15.47 19.49 27.16
CA GLY A 9 -14.27 19.58 26.35
C GLY A 9 -14.31 18.52 25.26
N ALA A 10 -14.79 18.89 24.07
CA ALA A 10 -14.65 18.06 22.89
C ALA A 10 -13.15 17.98 22.57
N CYS A 11 -12.51 16.89 23.00
CA CYS A 11 -11.19 16.52 22.53
C CYS A 11 -11.34 16.08 21.08
N GLY A 12 -11.24 17.04 20.16
CA GLY A 12 -11.12 16.76 18.74
C GLY A 12 -9.76 16.13 18.47
N SER A 13 -9.60 14.84 18.76
CA SER A 13 -8.50 14.07 18.19
C SER A 13 -8.78 13.93 16.70
N ALA A 14 -8.23 14.86 15.91
CA ALA A 14 -8.12 14.67 14.47
C ALA A 14 -7.45 13.29 14.26
N LEU A 15 -8.20 12.36 13.66
CA LEU A 15 -7.64 11.07 13.26
C LEU A 15 -6.40 11.36 12.40
N PRO A 16 -5.26 10.70 12.66
CA PRO A 16 -4.08 10.86 11.82
C PRO A 16 -4.48 10.67 10.36
N ALA A 17 -4.05 11.60 9.50
CA ALA A 17 -4.30 11.48 8.06
C ALA A 17 -3.81 10.10 7.58
N PRO A 18 -4.54 9.43 6.67
CA PRO A 18 -4.08 8.17 6.11
C PRO A 18 -2.72 8.41 5.43
N PRO A 19 -1.75 7.48 5.58
CA PRO A 19 -0.40 7.65 5.04
C PRO A 19 -0.37 7.55 3.50
N PHE A 20 -1.51 7.29 2.85
CA PHE A 20 -1.65 7.07 1.42
C PHE A 20 -2.20 8.31 0.72
N LEU A 21 -1.51 8.71 -0.35
CA LEU A 21 -1.96 9.71 -1.32
C LEU A 21 -2.56 9.06 -2.58
N GLU A 22 -2.21 7.80 -2.84
CA GLU A 22 -2.80 6.96 -3.89
C GLU A 22 -2.77 5.51 -3.40
N GLU A 23 -3.92 4.84 -3.47
CA GLU A 23 -4.08 3.42 -3.13
C GLU A 23 -4.30 2.61 -4.41
N PRO A 24 -3.90 1.32 -4.43
CA PRO A 24 -4.08 0.50 -5.61
C PRO A 24 -5.56 0.21 -5.88
N THR A 25 -5.86 0.02 -7.16
CA THR A 25 -7.19 -0.31 -7.66
C THR A 25 -7.19 -1.68 -8.30
N ASN A 26 -8.32 -2.36 -8.26
CA ASN A 26 -8.52 -3.60 -8.99
C ASN A 26 -8.19 -3.41 -10.48
N GLY A 27 -7.66 -4.44 -11.12
CA GLY A 27 -7.32 -4.42 -12.53
C GLY A 27 -7.22 -5.81 -13.12
N SER A 28 -7.01 -5.87 -14.42
CA SER A 28 -6.76 -7.12 -15.12
C SER A 28 -5.57 -6.98 -16.06
N ALA A 29 -4.90 -8.10 -16.31
CA ALA A 29 -3.79 -8.18 -17.24
C ALA A 29 -3.86 -9.49 -18.02
N LEU A 30 -3.54 -9.42 -19.32
CA LEU A 30 -3.43 -10.61 -20.14
C LEU A 30 -2.20 -11.44 -19.73
N LEU A 31 -2.32 -12.76 -19.79
CA LEU A 31 -1.20 -13.68 -19.54
C LEU A 31 0.04 -13.28 -20.35
N GLY A 32 1.18 -13.17 -19.68
CA GLY A 32 2.47 -12.79 -20.28
C GLY A 32 2.66 -11.30 -20.55
N GLN A 33 1.64 -10.45 -20.37
CA GLN A 33 1.77 -8.99 -20.49
C GLN A 33 2.28 -8.35 -19.20
N GLY A 34 2.48 -7.02 -19.22
CA GLY A 34 2.84 -6.27 -18.03
C GLY A 34 1.63 -5.78 -17.23
N ALA A 35 1.77 -5.69 -15.92
CA ALA A 35 0.82 -5.03 -15.03
C ALA A 35 1.53 -4.04 -14.10
N GLU A 36 0.83 -2.98 -13.71
CA GLU A 36 1.33 -2.01 -12.74
C GLU A 36 0.25 -1.67 -11.72
N LEU A 37 0.58 -1.84 -10.44
CA LEU A 37 -0.25 -1.47 -9.31
C LEU A 37 0.35 -0.22 -8.67
N ARG A 38 -0.42 0.86 -8.66
CA ARG A 38 0.03 2.14 -8.13
C ARG A 38 -0.19 2.24 -6.63
N CYS A 39 0.79 2.82 -5.96
CA CYS A 39 0.73 3.18 -4.55
C CYS A 39 1.60 4.41 -4.34
N ARG A 40 1.03 5.43 -3.68
CA ARG A 40 1.77 6.63 -3.28
C ARG A 40 1.48 6.93 -1.82
N THR A 41 2.53 7.20 -1.05
CA THR A 41 2.45 7.56 0.36
C THR A 41 2.82 9.02 0.58
N GLN A 42 2.58 9.53 1.79
CA GLN A 42 3.18 10.80 2.20
C GLN A 42 4.71 10.71 2.13
N VAL A 43 5.36 11.83 1.78
CA VAL A 43 6.82 11.91 1.67
C VAL A 43 7.47 11.49 3.00
N GLY A 44 8.49 10.63 2.92
CA GLY A 44 9.19 10.09 4.09
C GLY A 44 8.56 8.82 4.68
N VAL A 45 7.35 8.43 4.23
CA VAL A 45 6.72 7.16 4.62
C VAL A 45 7.16 6.07 3.65
N ALA A 46 7.86 5.06 4.17
CA ALA A 46 8.23 3.88 3.41
C ALA A 46 7.01 2.98 3.17
N ALA A 47 7.04 2.23 2.08
CA ALA A 47 6.04 1.22 1.79
C ALA A 47 6.66 -0.08 1.29
N GLN A 48 5.97 -1.18 1.56
CA GLN A 48 6.28 -2.51 1.06
C GLN A 48 5.02 -3.13 0.46
N TRP A 49 5.16 -4.09 -0.45
CA TRP A 49 4.02 -4.77 -1.04
C TRP A 49 3.77 -6.12 -0.38
N ALA A 50 2.50 -6.47 -0.26
CA ALA A 50 2.04 -7.78 0.15
C ALA A 50 1.19 -8.39 -0.98
N ARG A 51 1.30 -9.71 -1.17
CA ARG A 51 0.45 -10.51 -2.06
C ARG A 51 -0.17 -11.64 -1.25
N GLY A 52 -1.49 -11.79 -1.29
CA GLY A 52 -2.18 -12.81 -0.50
C GLY A 52 -1.90 -12.71 1.01
N GLY A 53 -1.62 -11.51 1.51
CA GLY A 53 -1.22 -11.27 2.90
C GLY A 53 0.25 -11.55 3.24
N LEU A 54 1.06 -12.05 2.29
CA LEU A 54 2.49 -12.29 2.47
C LEU A 54 3.32 -11.09 1.98
N LEU A 55 4.23 -10.59 2.82
CA LEU A 55 5.14 -9.50 2.47
C LEU A 55 6.15 -9.96 1.40
N LEU A 56 6.30 -9.16 0.35
CA LEU A 56 7.21 -9.45 -0.77
C LEU A 56 8.68 -9.07 -0.47
N GLY A 57 8.90 -8.34 0.63
CA GLY A 57 10.21 -7.84 1.04
C GLY A 57 10.60 -6.49 0.43
N ALA A 58 11.75 -5.96 0.85
CA ALA A 58 12.32 -4.75 0.28
C ALA A 58 13.03 -5.12 -1.03
N THR A 59 12.44 -4.72 -2.17
CA THR A 59 13.00 -4.90 -3.53
C THR A 59 12.92 -6.34 -4.07
N PRO A 60 13.13 -6.58 -5.39
CA PRO A 60 12.90 -7.87 -6.03
C PRO A 60 13.71 -8.97 -5.36
N THR A 61 13.03 -9.85 -4.64
CA THR A 61 13.64 -11.03 -4.04
C THR A 61 13.89 -12.06 -5.13
N ARG A 62 14.86 -12.97 -4.91
CA ARG A 62 15.07 -14.13 -5.79
C ARG A 62 13.78 -14.95 -6.00
N ALA A 63 12.84 -14.86 -5.06
CA ALA A 63 11.53 -15.48 -5.14
C ALA A 63 10.58 -14.83 -6.17
N HIS A 64 10.72 -13.52 -6.46
CA HIS A 64 9.82 -12.78 -7.37
C HIS A 64 10.62 -11.99 -8.41
N PRO A 65 11.35 -12.65 -9.33
CA PRO A 65 12.29 -11.99 -10.25
C PRO A 65 11.62 -11.05 -11.27
N ARG A 66 10.33 -11.29 -11.57
CA ARG A 66 9.49 -10.52 -12.50
C ARG A 66 8.95 -9.22 -11.90
N TYR A 67 9.02 -9.07 -10.58
CA TYR A 67 8.43 -7.95 -9.87
C TYR A 67 9.47 -6.85 -9.71
N ARG A 68 9.06 -5.59 -9.86
CA ARG A 68 9.92 -4.42 -9.71
C ARG A 68 9.16 -3.31 -8.99
N LEU A 69 9.82 -2.64 -8.07
CA LEU A 69 9.32 -1.37 -7.54
C LEU A 69 9.73 -0.25 -8.50
N VAL A 70 8.77 0.57 -8.90
CA VAL A 70 8.95 1.71 -9.81
C VAL A 70 8.35 2.98 -9.20
N GLY A 71 8.78 4.14 -9.71
CA GLY A 71 8.47 5.46 -9.13
C GLY A 71 9.66 6.08 -8.40
N ASP A 72 9.48 7.30 -7.88
CA ASP A 72 10.45 7.99 -7.01
C ASP A 72 10.08 7.86 -5.52
N PRO A 73 10.77 7.01 -4.74
CA PRO A 73 10.51 6.86 -3.31
C PRO A 73 10.67 8.16 -2.51
N ARG A 74 11.46 9.13 -3.01
CA ARG A 74 11.61 10.45 -2.38
C ARG A 74 10.35 11.31 -2.51
N LYS A 75 9.49 11.00 -3.48
CA LYS A 75 8.16 11.58 -3.66
C LYS A 75 7.05 10.70 -3.07
N GLY A 76 7.41 9.61 -2.38
CA GLY A 76 6.47 8.64 -1.83
C GLY A 76 5.87 7.71 -2.88
N GLU A 77 6.43 7.61 -4.09
CA GLU A 77 5.93 6.71 -5.14
C GLU A 77 6.54 5.31 -4.97
N HIS A 78 5.68 4.32 -4.76
CA HIS A 78 6.07 2.93 -4.46
C HIS A 78 5.27 1.94 -5.31
N HIS A 79 5.26 2.11 -6.63
CA HIS A 79 4.44 1.31 -7.53
C HIS A 79 5.04 -0.08 -7.74
N LEU A 80 4.20 -1.12 -7.82
CA LEU A 80 4.63 -2.48 -8.14
C LEU A 80 4.37 -2.77 -9.61
N ARG A 81 5.43 -3.04 -10.38
CA ARG A 81 5.35 -3.46 -11.78
C ARG A 81 5.70 -4.94 -11.91
N ILE A 82 4.87 -5.68 -12.63
CA ILE A 82 5.04 -7.09 -12.97
C ILE A 82 5.25 -7.15 -14.49
N SER A 83 6.40 -7.63 -14.95
CA SER A 83 6.76 -7.52 -16.38
C SER A 83 6.05 -8.50 -17.30
N ALA A 84 5.73 -9.70 -16.82
CA ALA A 84 5.13 -10.78 -17.61
C ALA A 84 4.23 -11.61 -16.70
N VAL A 85 2.95 -11.23 -16.56
CA VAL A 85 2.01 -11.78 -15.58
C VAL A 85 1.78 -13.28 -15.80
N THR A 86 1.73 -14.07 -14.73
CA THR A 86 1.37 -15.50 -14.75
C THR A 86 0.08 -15.73 -13.98
N LEU A 87 -0.57 -16.89 -14.12
CA LEU A 87 -1.77 -17.24 -13.35
C LEU A 87 -1.56 -17.18 -11.82
N GLU A 88 -0.33 -17.34 -11.35
CA GLU A 88 0.03 -17.19 -9.92
C GLU A 88 -0.02 -15.74 -9.43
N ASP A 89 -0.09 -14.78 -10.34
CA ASP A 89 -0.26 -13.36 -10.01
C ASP A 89 -1.74 -12.97 -9.95
N ASP A 90 -2.68 -13.89 -10.21
CA ASP A 90 -4.10 -13.67 -9.96
C ASP A 90 -4.37 -13.74 -8.46
N ASP A 91 -4.19 -12.60 -7.78
CA ASP A 91 -4.24 -12.51 -6.33
C ASP A 91 -4.57 -11.08 -5.88
N VAL A 92 -4.80 -10.93 -4.59
CA VAL A 92 -4.99 -9.66 -3.90
C VAL A 92 -3.63 -9.08 -3.51
N PHE A 93 -3.39 -7.85 -3.94
CA PHE A 93 -2.21 -7.07 -3.61
C PHE A 93 -2.55 -5.92 -2.66
N GLN A 94 -1.64 -5.63 -1.73
CA GLN A 94 -1.78 -4.52 -0.80
C GLN A 94 -0.45 -3.81 -0.59
N CYS A 95 -0.49 -2.48 -0.58
CA CYS A 95 0.63 -1.63 -0.20
C CYS A 95 0.61 -1.44 1.32
N GLN A 96 1.75 -1.58 1.99
CA GLN A 96 1.87 -1.55 3.45
C GLN A 96 2.75 -0.37 3.84
N ALA A 97 2.16 0.74 4.27
CA ALA A 97 2.86 1.96 4.63
C ALA A 97 3.25 1.97 6.10
N GLY A 98 4.51 2.29 6.42
CA GLY A 98 4.98 2.33 7.80
C GLY A 98 6.39 2.92 7.91
N GLU A 99 6.76 3.30 9.13
CA GLU A 99 8.13 3.73 9.42
C GLU A 99 9.05 2.52 9.36
N GLY A 100 10.23 2.70 8.76
CA GLY A 100 11.19 1.61 8.46
C GLY A 100 11.80 0.88 9.66
N ASN A 101 11.25 1.01 10.88
CA ASN A 101 11.81 0.38 12.09
C ASN A 101 10.79 -0.01 13.19
N HIS A 102 9.74 -0.78 12.86
CA HIS A 102 8.89 -1.53 13.83
C HIS A 102 7.72 -0.83 14.54
N THR A 103 6.77 -0.31 13.77
CA THR A 103 5.36 -0.28 14.20
C THR A 103 4.50 -0.87 13.09
N ARG A 104 3.43 -1.61 13.44
CA ARG A 104 2.61 -2.38 12.49
C ARG A 104 2.33 -1.57 11.21
N PRO A 105 2.80 -2.01 10.03
CA PRO A 105 2.51 -1.32 8.78
C PRO A 105 1.00 -1.18 8.61
N ARG A 106 0.58 -0.03 8.11
CA ARG A 106 -0.82 0.21 7.76
C ARG A 106 -1.06 -0.31 6.35
N PRO A 107 -1.96 -1.28 6.14
CA PRO A 107 -2.32 -1.75 4.81
C PRO A 107 -3.18 -0.72 4.06
N SER A 108 -2.99 -0.64 2.76
CA SER A 108 -3.92 0.01 1.83
C SER A 108 -5.16 -0.85 1.61
N ARG A 109 -6.12 -0.30 0.86
CA ARG A 109 -7.19 -1.07 0.23
C ARG A 109 -6.61 -2.24 -0.56
N PRO A 110 -7.28 -3.41 -0.52
CA PRO A 110 -6.91 -4.55 -1.35
C PRO A 110 -7.21 -4.24 -2.82
N ALA A 111 -6.29 -4.64 -3.69
CA ALA A 111 -6.46 -4.58 -5.13
C ALA A 111 -6.34 -6.00 -5.72
N GLN A 112 -7.43 -6.47 -6.32
CA GLN A 112 -7.42 -7.71 -7.10
C GLN A 112 -6.73 -7.45 -8.43
N LEU A 113 -5.71 -8.24 -8.75
CA LEU A 113 -5.21 -8.37 -10.12
C LEU A 113 -5.81 -9.64 -10.70
N SER A 114 -6.60 -9.54 -11.76
CA SER A 114 -7.15 -10.71 -12.46
C SER A 114 -6.34 -10.99 -13.72
N VAL A 115 -5.95 -12.25 -13.91
CA VAL A 115 -5.16 -12.67 -15.06
C VAL A 115 -6.08 -13.34 -16.06
N ILE A 116 -6.14 -12.76 -17.26
CA ILE A 116 -7.09 -13.13 -18.33
C ILE A 116 -6.40 -13.62 -19.61
#